data_AF-C6PQV6-F1
#
_entry.id   AF-C6PQV6-F1
#
_cell.length_a   1.000
_cell.length_b   1.000
_cell.length_c   1.000
_cell.angle_alpha   90.00
_cell.angle_beta   90.00
_cell.angle_gamma   90.00
#
_symmetry.space_group_name_H-M   'P 1'
#
loop_
_entity.id
_entity.type
_entity.pdbx_description
1 polymer ?
#
loop_
_entity_poly.entity_id
_entity_poly.type
_entity_poly.pdbx_seq_one_letter_code
_entity_poly.pdbx_strand_id
1 'polypeptide(L)'
;MTVNVIYYIISLEQMFEFVISEFYIIIYCNLRKEVTLLGNVNGEKLKALEAALGQIEKQFGKGSIMKLGEHSTLDIEAISTGCLDLDIALGIGGVPRGRVVEIYGPESSGKTTVALHIVAEAQKAAGAAAFIDAEHALDPVYARALGVDIENLIVSQPDTGEQALEIAEALVRSGAVDVIVVDSVAALVPKAEIEGEMGDSHVGLQARLMSQALRKLTGAINKSKCVIIFINQLREKVGVMFGNPETTPGGRALKFYASVRMDIRRIDSIKQGDSIVGNRTRVKVTKNKVAPPFKQAEFDIMYNQGISREGNVLDVGVREELVQKSGAWFAYKENRLGQGRENAKQFLKENSSILYEIENKIREKYELPIMKPSANKAETKNENKSKQEANSENK
;
A
#
# COMPACT_ATOMS: atom_id res chain seq x y z
N MET A 1 31.31 23.48 87.71
CA MET A 1 30.50 23.68 86.50
C MET A 1 31.08 22.87 85.33
N THR A 2 31.49 21.62 85.59
CA THR A 2 32.29 20.80 84.66
C THR A 2 31.77 19.37 84.53
N VAL A 3 30.74 19.00 85.30
CA VAL A 3 30.13 17.65 85.29
C VAL A 3 28.95 17.55 84.30
N ASN A 4 28.26 18.67 84.00
CA ASN A 4 27.11 18.67 83.08
C ASN A 4 27.47 18.68 81.59
N VAL A 5 28.70 19.06 81.21
CA VAL A 5 29.11 19.10 79.79
C VAL A 5 29.54 17.71 79.31
N ILE A 6 30.13 16.89 80.19
CA ILE A 6 30.57 15.53 79.85
C ILE A 6 29.36 14.59 79.64
N TYR A 7 28.30 14.73 80.43
CA TYR A 7 27.07 13.94 80.26
C TYR A 7 26.33 14.25 78.94
N TYR A 8 26.39 15.49 78.45
CA TYR A 8 25.74 15.87 77.19
C TYR A 8 26.50 15.34 75.96
N ILE A 9 27.83 15.29 76.03
CA ILE A 9 28.67 14.77 74.94
C ILE A 9 28.57 13.23 74.84
N ILE A 10 28.55 12.52 75.97
CA ILE A 10 28.37 11.04 75.99
C ILE A 10 26.97 10.64 75.48
N SER A 11 25.94 11.44 75.78
CA SER A 11 24.57 11.20 75.28
C SER A 11 24.44 11.42 73.77
N LEU A 12 25.19 12.36 73.19
CA LEU A 12 25.21 12.63 71.76
C LEU A 12 26.00 11.58 70.96
N GLU A 13 27.12 11.06 71.48
CA GLU A 13 27.86 9.96 70.84
C GLU A 13 27.07 8.63 70.88
N GLN A 14 26.41 8.29 72.00
CA GLN A 14 25.59 7.07 72.07
C GLN A 14 24.34 7.13 71.18
N MET A 15 23.74 8.32 71.00
CA MET A 15 22.65 8.51 70.04
C MET A 15 23.13 8.37 68.59
N PHE A 16 24.36 8.79 68.27
CA PHE A 16 24.90 8.69 66.92
C PHE A 16 25.24 7.24 66.53
N GLU A 17 25.80 6.43 67.44
CA GLU A 17 26.04 5.00 67.18
C GLU A 17 24.75 4.20 67.03
N PHE A 18 23.70 4.51 67.81
CA PHE A 18 22.42 3.80 67.73
C PHE A 18 21.67 4.09 66.42
N VAL A 19 21.69 5.34 65.95
CA VAL A 19 21.05 5.74 64.68
C VAL A 19 21.81 5.17 63.47
N ILE A 20 23.14 5.11 63.52
CA ILE A 20 23.93 4.50 62.44
C ILE A 20 23.71 2.98 62.38
N SER A 21 23.61 2.29 63.52
CA SER A 21 23.32 0.85 63.59
C SER A 21 21.95 0.49 63.00
N GLU A 22 20.89 1.21 63.38
CA GLU A 22 19.55 0.95 62.85
C GLU A 22 19.42 1.32 61.37
N PHE A 23 20.03 2.43 60.92
CA PHE A 23 20.03 2.77 59.49
C PHE A 23 20.83 1.75 58.66
N TYR A 24 21.96 1.25 59.17
CA TYR A 24 22.75 0.24 58.45
C TYR A 24 22.01 -1.10 58.38
N ILE A 25 21.31 -1.51 59.44
CA ILE A 25 20.48 -2.72 59.44
C ILE A 25 19.25 -2.56 58.54
N ILE A 26 18.59 -1.40 58.52
CA ILE A 26 17.44 -1.16 57.62
C ILE A 26 17.89 -1.10 56.15
N ILE A 27 19.04 -0.49 55.85
CA ILE A 27 19.60 -0.45 54.48
C ILE A 27 20.08 -1.85 54.05
N TYR A 28 20.78 -2.61 54.90
CA TYR A 28 21.20 -3.98 54.56
C TYR A 28 20.01 -4.96 54.46
N CYS A 29 18.97 -4.79 55.28
CA CYS A 29 17.80 -5.67 55.26
C CYS A 29 16.86 -5.34 54.08
N ASN A 30 16.78 -4.07 53.64
CA ASN A 30 16.08 -3.70 52.41
C ASN A 30 16.87 -4.06 51.14
N LEU A 31 18.20 -3.85 51.09
CA LEU A 31 19.00 -4.29 49.94
C LEU A 31 18.96 -5.82 49.78
N ARG A 32 18.97 -6.59 50.87
CA ARG A 32 18.93 -8.06 50.79
C ARG A 32 17.54 -8.59 50.42
N LYS A 33 16.46 -7.87 50.72
CA LYS A 33 15.09 -8.24 50.26
C LYS A 33 14.83 -7.84 48.81
N GLU A 34 15.37 -6.72 48.31
CA GLU A 34 15.24 -6.35 46.89
C GLU A 34 16.13 -7.18 45.96
N VAL A 35 17.36 -7.51 46.39
CA VAL A 35 18.30 -8.29 45.54
C VAL A 35 17.91 -9.77 45.43
N THR A 36 17.20 -10.34 46.41
CA THR A 36 16.79 -11.76 46.36
C THR A 36 15.47 -11.99 45.58
N LEU A 37 14.70 -10.93 45.29
CA LEU A 37 13.44 -11.05 44.53
C LEU A 37 13.53 -10.59 43.07
N LEU A 38 14.66 -9.99 42.65
CA LEU A 38 14.88 -9.55 41.26
C LEU A 38 15.90 -10.39 40.48
N GLY A 39 16.47 -11.45 41.08
CA GLY A 39 17.68 -12.11 40.55
C GLY A 39 17.53 -13.41 39.75
N ASN A 40 16.47 -14.21 39.88
CA ASN A 40 16.43 -15.55 39.24
C ASN A 40 15.15 -15.91 38.47
N VAL A 41 14.07 -15.11 38.57
CA VAL A 41 12.80 -15.44 37.92
C VAL A 41 12.83 -15.12 36.41
N ASN A 42 13.66 -14.16 35.97
CA ASN A 42 13.76 -13.81 34.56
C ASN A 42 14.67 -14.75 33.76
N GLY A 43 15.77 -15.25 34.35
CA GLY A 43 16.71 -16.11 33.63
C GLY A 43 16.15 -17.50 33.30
N GLU A 44 15.46 -18.14 34.23
CA GLU A 44 14.81 -19.44 34.00
C GLU A 44 13.61 -19.31 33.04
N LYS A 45 12.81 -18.24 33.18
CA LYS A 45 11.73 -17.94 32.24
C LYS A 45 12.25 -17.62 30.84
N LEU A 46 13.38 -16.91 30.71
CA LEU A 46 14.03 -16.64 29.44
C LEU A 46 14.57 -17.92 28.80
N LYS A 47 15.24 -18.79 29.57
CA LYS A 47 15.70 -20.09 29.06
C LYS A 47 14.54 -21.00 28.63
N ALA A 48 13.48 -21.07 29.42
CA ALA A 48 12.28 -21.82 29.06
C ALA A 48 11.59 -21.24 27.82
N LEU A 49 11.56 -19.91 27.70
CA LEU A 49 11.05 -19.21 26.53
C LEU A 49 11.91 -19.49 25.29
N GLU A 50 13.22 -19.41 25.38
CA GLU A 50 14.14 -19.72 24.27
C GLU A 50 14.06 -21.19 23.84
N ALA A 51 13.95 -22.12 24.79
CA ALA A 51 13.74 -23.53 24.49
C ALA A 51 12.39 -23.76 23.78
N ALA A 52 11.32 -23.10 24.23
CA ALA A 52 10.01 -23.17 23.59
C ALA A 52 10.04 -22.54 22.18
N LEU A 53 10.69 -21.38 22.01
CA LEU A 53 10.90 -20.74 20.71
C LEU A 53 11.65 -21.66 19.74
N GLY A 54 12.73 -22.29 20.19
CA GLY A 54 13.50 -23.25 19.39
C GLY A 54 12.72 -24.53 19.04
N GLN A 55 11.86 -25.02 19.94
CA GLN A 55 10.97 -26.14 19.63
C GLN A 55 9.90 -25.77 18.59
N ILE A 56 9.30 -24.59 18.72
CA ILE A 56 8.31 -24.07 17.77
C ILE A 56 8.97 -23.87 16.40
N GLU A 57 10.17 -23.27 16.36
CA GLU A 57 10.91 -23.09 15.10
C GLU A 57 11.28 -24.43 14.43
N LYS A 58 11.67 -25.44 15.22
CA LYS A 58 11.97 -26.78 14.71
C LYS A 58 10.73 -27.52 14.19
N GLN A 59 9.56 -27.32 14.83
CA GLN A 59 8.31 -27.97 14.43
C GLN A 59 7.64 -27.28 13.24
N PHE A 60 7.66 -25.95 13.19
CA PHE A 60 6.88 -25.15 12.23
C PHE A 60 7.73 -24.40 11.21
N GLY A 61 9.06 -24.54 11.26
CA GLY A 61 10.03 -23.93 10.34
C GLY A 61 10.58 -22.59 10.82
N LYS A 62 11.71 -22.18 10.22
CA LYS A 62 12.36 -20.89 10.48
C LYS A 62 11.40 -19.73 10.19
N GLY A 63 11.29 -18.79 11.13
CA GLY A 63 10.40 -17.63 11.04
C GLY A 63 8.94 -17.89 11.43
N SER A 64 8.61 -19.07 11.96
CA SER A 64 7.27 -19.35 12.50
C SER A 64 6.95 -18.57 13.78
N ILE A 65 7.99 -18.19 14.54
CA ILE A 65 7.90 -17.36 15.74
C ILE A 65 9.15 -16.48 15.84
N MET A 66 8.99 -15.18 16.07
CA MET A 66 10.09 -14.21 16.10
C MET A 66 9.78 -13.10 17.11
N LYS A 67 10.81 -12.48 17.69
CA LYS A 67 10.62 -11.27 18.53
C LYS A 67 10.40 -10.07 17.61
N LEU A 68 9.31 -9.34 17.83
CA LEU A 68 8.89 -8.23 16.97
C LEU A 68 9.94 -7.11 16.83
N GLY A 69 10.83 -6.94 17.82
CA GLY A 69 11.87 -5.91 17.83
C GLY A 69 13.20 -6.30 17.20
N GLU A 70 13.42 -7.57 16.82
CA GLU A 70 14.67 -8.01 16.16
C GLU A 70 14.67 -7.73 14.64
N HIS A 71 13.53 -7.29 14.09
CA HIS A 71 13.44 -6.59 12.80
C HIS A 71 13.04 -5.14 13.05
N SER A 72 14.02 -4.23 13.00
CA SER A 72 13.76 -2.79 12.86
C SER A 72 12.99 -2.59 11.56
N THR A 73 11.73 -2.13 11.67
CA THR A 73 10.75 -1.98 10.58
C THR A 73 10.50 -3.28 9.80
N LEU A 74 9.27 -3.80 9.84
CA LEU A 74 8.80 -4.59 8.71
C LEU A 74 8.78 -3.62 7.52
N ASP A 75 9.89 -3.53 6.77
CA ASP A 75 9.96 -2.81 5.50
C ASP A 75 9.02 -3.55 4.54
N ILE A 76 7.75 -3.16 4.59
CA ILE A 76 6.73 -3.70 3.72
C ILE A 76 7.00 -3.11 2.35
N GLU A 77 7.62 -3.91 1.50
CA GLU A 77 7.79 -3.58 0.10
C GLU A 77 6.44 -3.25 -0.55
N ALA A 78 6.45 -2.27 -1.45
CA ALA A 78 5.26 -1.77 -2.13
C ALA A 78 5.42 -1.80 -3.65
N ILE A 79 4.30 -1.96 -4.36
CA ILE A 79 4.20 -1.76 -5.80
C ILE A 79 3.55 -0.40 -6.02
N SER A 80 4.20 0.50 -6.77
CA SER A 80 3.65 1.83 -7.05
C SER A 80 2.28 1.73 -7.73
N THR A 81 1.41 2.69 -7.45
CA THR A 81 0.10 2.80 -8.10
C THR A 81 0.15 3.51 -9.46
N GLY A 82 1.32 3.99 -9.88
CA GLY A 82 1.47 4.85 -11.06
C GLY A 82 0.95 6.28 -10.83
N CYS A 83 0.49 6.59 -9.61
CA CYS A 83 -0.01 7.89 -9.20
C CYS A 83 0.73 8.34 -7.93
N LEU A 84 1.52 9.41 -8.03
CA LEU A 84 2.34 9.92 -6.92
C LEU A 84 1.48 10.31 -5.72
N ASP A 85 0.37 11.01 -5.94
CA ASP A 85 -0.51 11.43 -4.84
C ASP A 85 -1.16 10.24 -4.12
N LEU A 86 -1.47 9.17 -4.86
CA LEU A 86 -2.00 7.93 -4.27
C LEU A 86 -0.91 7.15 -3.52
N ASP A 87 0.31 7.09 -4.05
CA ASP A 87 1.47 6.51 -3.37
C ASP A 87 1.75 7.22 -2.03
N ILE A 88 1.63 8.55 -1.99
CA ILE A 88 1.73 9.38 -0.77
C ILE A 88 0.57 9.10 0.19
N ALA A 89 -0.67 8.99 -0.32
CA ALA A 89 -1.84 8.68 0.50
C ALA A 89 -1.77 7.27 1.12
N LEU A 90 -1.14 6.31 0.44
CA LEU A 90 -0.89 4.96 0.96
C LEU A 90 0.24 4.94 2.00
N GLY A 91 1.15 5.92 1.96
CA GLY A 91 2.17 6.18 2.98
C GLY A 91 3.43 5.32 2.89
N ILE A 92 3.38 4.21 2.15
CA ILE A 92 4.54 3.34 1.88
C ILE A 92 4.99 3.39 0.41
N GLY A 93 4.42 4.31 -0.37
CA GLY A 93 4.81 4.51 -1.77
C GLY A 93 4.11 3.58 -2.77
N GLY A 94 3.04 2.90 -2.35
CA GLY A 94 2.29 2.00 -3.21
C GLY A 94 1.42 1.00 -2.45
N VAL A 95 0.92 -0.02 -3.15
CA VAL A 95 0.17 -1.13 -2.56
C VAL A 95 1.12 -2.15 -1.91
N PRO A 96 0.83 -2.64 -0.69
CA PRO A 96 1.76 -3.49 0.05
C PRO A 96 1.85 -4.92 -0.52
N ARG A 97 3.07 -5.38 -0.80
CA ARG A 97 3.37 -6.76 -1.21
C ARG A 97 2.93 -7.78 -0.15
N GLY A 98 2.49 -8.94 -0.61
CA GLY A 98 2.01 -10.02 0.25
C GLY A 98 0.71 -9.69 1.00
N ARG A 99 -0.14 -8.82 0.45
CA ARG A 99 -1.40 -8.42 1.07
C ARG A 99 -2.57 -8.39 0.07
N VAL A 100 -3.78 -8.44 0.65
CA VAL A 100 -5.05 -8.21 -0.05
C VAL A 100 -5.36 -6.71 -0.07
N VAL A 101 -5.73 -6.20 -1.24
CA VAL A 101 -6.19 -4.83 -1.49
C VAL A 101 -7.60 -4.89 -2.10
N GLU A 102 -8.47 -3.98 -1.68
CA GLU A 102 -9.79 -3.80 -2.29
C GLU A 102 -9.90 -2.40 -2.89
N ILE A 103 -10.27 -2.31 -4.17
CA ILE A 103 -10.59 -1.06 -4.86
C ILE A 103 -12.08 -1.08 -5.18
N TYR A 104 -12.84 -0.16 -4.59
CA TYR A 104 -14.29 -0.14 -4.77
C TYR A 104 -14.81 1.26 -5.03
N GLY A 105 -15.97 1.36 -5.68
CA GLY A 105 -16.55 2.64 -6.05
C GLY A 105 -17.64 2.50 -7.11
N PRO A 106 -18.27 3.62 -7.51
CA PRO A 106 -19.29 3.65 -8.55
C PRO A 106 -18.77 3.10 -9.89
N GLU A 107 -19.69 2.80 -10.80
CA GLU A 107 -19.34 2.50 -12.18
C GLU A 107 -18.57 3.66 -12.83
N SER A 108 -17.68 3.35 -13.77
CA SER A 108 -16.88 4.35 -14.49
C SER A 108 -16.04 5.29 -13.60
N SER A 109 -15.79 4.93 -12.33
CA SER A 109 -14.97 5.73 -11.42
C SER A 109 -13.46 5.58 -11.62
N GLY A 110 -13.02 4.62 -12.45
CA GLY A 110 -11.61 4.35 -12.74
C GLY A 110 -10.98 3.18 -11.97
N LYS A 111 -11.79 2.28 -11.37
CA LYS A 111 -11.32 1.10 -10.62
C LYS A 111 -10.32 0.25 -11.42
N THR A 112 -10.75 -0.21 -12.59
CA THR A 112 -9.95 -1.03 -13.51
C THR A 112 -8.73 -0.25 -14.01
N THR A 113 -8.87 1.05 -14.31
CA THR A 113 -7.74 1.91 -14.69
C THR A 113 -6.64 1.95 -13.62
N VAL A 114 -7.00 2.16 -12.35
CA VAL A 114 -6.01 2.16 -11.25
C VAL A 114 -5.37 0.78 -11.10
N ALA A 115 -6.15 -0.30 -11.21
CA ALA A 115 -5.61 -1.66 -11.13
C ALA A 115 -4.64 -1.96 -12.28
N LEU A 116 -4.96 -1.55 -13.50
CA LEU A 116 -4.09 -1.72 -14.67
C LEU A 116 -2.81 -0.88 -14.56
N HIS A 117 -2.86 0.31 -13.96
CA HIS A 117 -1.63 1.06 -13.65
C HIS A 117 -0.73 0.34 -12.64
N ILE A 118 -1.31 -0.26 -11.59
CA ILE A 118 -0.54 -1.07 -10.65
C ILE A 118 0.10 -2.28 -11.36
N VAL A 119 -0.64 -2.94 -12.26
CA VAL A 119 -0.12 -4.02 -13.11
C VAL A 119 1.04 -3.54 -13.98
N ALA A 120 0.89 -2.39 -14.65
CA ALA A 120 1.95 -1.81 -15.48
C ALA A 120 3.21 -1.46 -14.66
N GLU A 121 3.05 -0.91 -13.45
CA GLU A 121 4.19 -0.63 -12.57
C GLU A 121 4.85 -1.91 -12.04
N ALA A 122 4.09 -2.97 -11.74
CA ALA A 122 4.65 -4.27 -11.38
C ALA A 122 5.49 -4.86 -12.53
N GLN A 123 4.97 -4.82 -13.76
CA GLN A 123 5.69 -5.31 -14.94
C GLN A 123 6.94 -4.49 -15.26
N LYS A 124 6.89 -3.16 -15.10
CA LYS A 124 8.08 -2.28 -15.23
C LYS A 124 9.18 -2.63 -14.23
N ALA A 125 8.81 -3.14 -13.06
CA ALA A 125 9.73 -3.67 -12.07
C ALA A 125 10.18 -5.12 -12.34
N ALA A 126 9.96 -5.63 -13.57
CA ALA A 126 10.23 -6.99 -14.01
C ALA A 126 9.44 -8.08 -13.24
N GLY A 127 8.31 -7.70 -12.63
CA GLY A 127 7.40 -8.63 -11.97
C GLY A 127 6.36 -9.23 -12.93
N ALA A 128 5.82 -10.39 -12.57
CA ALA A 128 4.77 -11.03 -13.35
C ALA A 128 3.38 -10.60 -12.85
N ALA A 129 2.43 -10.46 -13.77
CA ALA A 129 1.07 -10.02 -13.45
C ALA A 129 0.03 -10.98 -14.01
N ALA A 130 -1.06 -11.14 -13.28
CA ALA A 130 -2.25 -11.85 -13.75
C ALA A 130 -3.52 -11.03 -13.57
N PHE A 131 -4.47 -11.23 -14.48
CA PHE A 131 -5.76 -10.59 -14.49
C PHE A 131 -6.86 -11.65 -14.62
N ILE A 132 -7.70 -11.75 -13.60
CA ILE A 132 -8.88 -12.61 -13.58
C ILE A 132 -10.08 -11.73 -13.94
N ASP A 133 -10.48 -11.80 -15.20
CA ASP A 133 -11.55 -11.03 -15.81
C ASP A 133 -12.86 -11.81 -15.71
N ALA A 134 -13.51 -11.71 -14.55
CA ALA A 134 -14.84 -12.29 -14.31
C ALA A 134 -15.96 -11.43 -14.92
N GLU A 135 -15.71 -10.14 -15.20
CA GLU A 135 -16.67 -9.27 -15.90
C GLU A 135 -16.63 -9.43 -17.43
N HIS A 136 -15.64 -10.16 -17.98
CA HIS A 136 -15.40 -10.29 -19.42
C HIS A 136 -15.30 -8.94 -20.15
N ALA A 137 -14.71 -7.94 -19.49
CA ALA A 137 -14.75 -6.54 -19.91
C ALA A 137 -13.34 -5.93 -20.12
N LEU A 138 -12.27 -6.73 -20.00
CA LEU A 138 -10.91 -6.23 -20.20
C LEU A 138 -10.66 -5.91 -21.67
N ASP A 139 -10.33 -4.64 -21.96
CA ASP A 139 -9.88 -4.19 -23.29
C ASP A 139 -8.33 -4.22 -23.38
N PRO A 140 -7.74 -5.11 -24.20
CA PRO A 140 -6.29 -5.20 -24.37
C PRO A 140 -5.67 -3.94 -25.00
N VAL A 141 -6.40 -3.23 -25.85
CA VAL A 141 -5.92 -2.00 -26.51
C VAL A 141 -5.78 -0.89 -25.47
N TYR A 142 -6.81 -0.72 -24.64
CA TYR A 142 -6.76 0.22 -23.54
C TYR A 142 -5.68 -0.13 -22.52
N ALA A 143 -5.57 -1.39 -22.10
CA ALA A 143 -4.53 -1.84 -21.17
C ALA A 143 -3.11 -1.57 -21.71
N ARG A 144 -2.87 -1.82 -23.01
CA ARG A 144 -1.59 -1.49 -23.66
C ARG A 144 -1.31 0.01 -23.63
N ALA A 145 -2.31 0.85 -23.86
CA ALA A 145 -2.17 2.31 -23.79
C ALA A 145 -1.80 2.80 -22.38
N LEU A 146 -2.20 2.07 -21.33
CA LEU A 146 -1.80 2.33 -19.94
C LEU A 146 -0.38 1.85 -19.60
N GLY A 147 0.30 1.20 -20.54
CA GLY A 147 1.65 0.68 -20.38
C GLY A 147 1.72 -0.74 -19.81
N VAL A 148 0.61 -1.49 -19.86
CA VAL A 148 0.60 -2.92 -19.53
C VAL A 148 1.25 -3.68 -20.68
N ASP A 149 2.18 -4.57 -20.35
CA ASP A 149 2.73 -5.55 -21.27
C ASP A 149 1.71 -6.69 -21.46
N ILE A 150 0.96 -6.59 -22.55
CA ILE A 150 -0.10 -7.54 -22.90
C ILE A 150 0.46 -8.91 -23.26
N GLU A 151 1.68 -9.00 -23.80
CA GLU A 151 2.26 -10.28 -24.24
C GLU A 151 2.61 -11.16 -23.05
N ASN A 152 3.00 -10.54 -21.94
CA ASN A 152 3.38 -11.22 -20.69
C ASN A 152 2.27 -11.16 -19.61
N LEU A 153 1.11 -10.59 -19.90
CA LEU A 153 -0.02 -10.55 -18.96
C LEU A 153 -0.76 -11.88 -18.98
N ILE A 154 -0.81 -12.57 -17.83
CA ILE A 154 -1.62 -13.78 -17.68
C ILE A 154 -3.09 -13.37 -17.54
N VAL A 155 -3.95 -13.78 -18.46
CA VAL A 155 -5.39 -13.48 -18.39
C VAL A 155 -6.18 -14.76 -18.21
N SER A 156 -7.15 -14.73 -17.30
CA SER A 156 -8.12 -15.81 -17.10
C SER A 156 -9.53 -15.27 -17.14
N GLN A 157 -10.40 -15.93 -17.90
CA GLN A 157 -11.83 -15.65 -17.97
C GLN A 157 -12.58 -16.86 -17.41
N PRO A 158 -12.82 -16.91 -16.09
CA PRO A 158 -13.42 -18.06 -15.43
C PRO A 158 -14.94 -18.10 -15.64
N ASP A 159 -15.49 -19.31 -15.68
CA ASP A 159 -16.92 -19.58 -15.76
C ASP A 159 -17.62 -19.42 -14.40
N THR A 160 -16.91 -19.67 -13.29
CA THR A 160 -17.49 -19.62 -11.93
C THR A 160 -16.60 -18.88 -10.93
N GLY A 161 -17.22 -18.38 -9.85
CA GLY A 161 -16.53 -17.73 -8.74
C GLY A 161 -15.55 -18.66 -8.02
N GLU A 162 -15.89 -19.94 -7.87
CA GLU A 162 -14.96 -20.95 -7.32
C GLU A 162 -13.72 -21.09 -8.20
N GLN A 163 -13.91 -21.26 -9.51
CA GLN A 163 -12.81 -21.44 -10.46
C GLN A 163 -11.90 -20.21 -10.47
N ALA A 164 -12.47 -19.01 -10.48
CA ALA A 164 -11.72 -17.76 -10.39
C ALA A 164 -10.79 -17.72 -9.17
N LEU A 165 -11.30 -18.10 -8.00
CA LEU A 165 -10.56 -18.05 -6.74
C LEU A 165 -9.55 -19.20 -6.62
N GLU A 166 -9.82 -20.35 -7.21
CA GLU A 166 -8.87 -21.47 -7.31
C GLU A 166 -7.70 -21.15 -8.25
N ILE A 167 -7.96 -20.50 -9.37
CA ILE A 167 -6.92 -19.99 -10.29
C ILE A 167 -6.05 -18.96 -9.56
N ALA A 168 -6.66 -18.00 -8.86
CA ALA A 168 -5.92 -17.04 -8.03
C ALA A 168 -5.05 -17.76 -6.99
N GLU A 169 -5.59 -18.78 -6.31
CA GLU A 169 -4.85 -19.55 -5.30
C GLU A 169 -3.65 -20.28 -5.91
N ALA A 170 -3.83 -20.94 -7.07
CA ALA A 170 -2.76 -21.65 -7.76
C ALA A 170 -1.63 -20.69 -8.18
N LEU A 171 -1.98 -19.54 -8.76
CA LEU A 171 -1.02 -18.51 -9.15
C LEU A 171 -0.24 -17.97 -7.95
N VAL A 172 -0.91 -17.65 -6.84
CA VAL A 172 -0.24 -17.20 -5.60
C VAL A 172 0.70 -18.28 -5.07
N ARG A 173 0.28 -19.56 -5.06
CA ARG A 173 1.09 -20.66 -4.53
C ARG A 173 2.30 -20.99 -5.40
N SER A 174 2.25 -20.68 -6.69
CA SER A 174 3.41 -20.84 -7.58
C SER A 174 4.59 -19.95 -7.18
N GLY A 175 4.32 -18.82 -6.50
CA GLY A 175 5.33 -17.81 -6.16
C GLY A 175 5.88 -17.04 -7.36
N ALA A 176 5.34 -17.26 -8.56
CA ALA A 176 5.82 -16.66 -9.81
C ALA A 176 5.10 -15.36 -10.19
N VAL A 177 4.04 -14.98 -9.46
CA VAL A 177 3.21 -13.80 -9.77
C VAL A 177 3.32 -12.76 -8.66
N ASP A 178 3.63 -11.52 -9.04
CA ASP A 178 3.78 -10.39 -8.14
C ASP A 178 2.47 -9.66 -7.86
N VAL A 179 1.58 -9.61 -8.85
CA VAL A 179 0.27 -8.95 -8.72
C VAL A 179 -0.83 -9.73 -9.45
N ILE A 180 -1.96 -9.91 -8.78
CA ILE A 180 -3.16 -10.52 -9.34
C ILE A 180 -4.32 -9.54 -9.16
N VAL A 181 -5.01 -9.20 -10.24
CA VAL A 181 -6.25 -8.43 -10.21
C VAL A 181 -7.43 -9.37 -10.41
N VAL A 182 -8.48 -9.21 -9.61
CA VAL A 182 -9.76 -9.91 -9.77
C VAL A 182 -10.83 -8.86 -10.06
N ASP A 183 -11.29 -8.80 -11.32
CA ASP A 183 -12.28 -7.84 -11.82
C ASP A 183 -13.56 -8.58 -12.24
N SER A 184 -14.63 -8.59 -11.45
CA SER A 184 -14.80 -8.01 -10.12
C SER A 184 -15.43 -9.01 -9.15
N VAL A 185 -15.38 -8.70 -7.85
CA VAL A 185 -16.00 -9.53 -6.80
C VAL A 185 -17.50 -9.72 -7.05
N ALA A 186 -18.17 -8.73 -7.62
CA ALA A 186 -19.60 -8.82 -7.92
C ALA A 186 -19.90 -9.93 -8.94
N ALA A 187 -18.98 -10.19 -9.87
CA ALA A 187 -19.08 -11.21 -10.93
C ALA A 187 -18.58 -12.60 -10.49
N LEU A 188 -18.09 -12.77 -9.25
CA LEU A 188 -17.74 -14.07 -8.71
C LEU A 188 -19.02 -14.83 -8.29
N VAL A 189 -19.76 -15.32 -9.29
CA VAL A 189 -21.02 -16.04 -9.11
C VAL A 189 -20.71 -17.51 -8.79
N PRO A 190 -21.20 -18.05 -7.66
CA PRO A 190 -20.98 -19.46 -7.32
C PRO A 190 -21.59 -20.41 -8.34
N LYS A 191 -20.96 -21.56 -8.57
CA LYS A 191 -21.44 -22.57 -9.52
C LYS A 191 -22.91 -22.94 -9.34
N ALA A 192 -23.36 -23.14 -8.09
CA ALA A 192 -24.73 -23.52 -7.80
C ALA A 192 -25.76 -22.43 -8.15
N GLU A 193 -25.35 -21.16 -8.22
CA GLU A 193 -26.21 -20.05 -8.66
C GLU A 193 -26.26 -19.95 -10.19
N ILE A 194 -25.18 -20.34 -10.89
CA ILE A 194 -25.13 -20.40 -12.36
C ILE A 194 -25.95 -21.58 -12.90
N GLU A 195 -25.90 -22.73 -12.24
CA GLU A 195 -26.64 -23.94 -12.62
C GLU A 195 -28.11 -23.91 -12.16
N GLY A 196 -28.46 -22.98 -11.25
CA GLY A 196 -29.82 -22.81 -10.74
C GLY A 196 -30.76 -22.08 -11.72
N GLU A 197 -32.05 -22.08 -11.41
CA GLU A 197 -33.03 -21.35 -12.22
C GLU A 197 -33.15 -19.88 -11.78
N MET A 198 -33.53 -19.00 -12.71
CA MET A 198 -33.80 -17.60 -12.38
C MET A 198 -34.95 -17.50 -11.37
N GLY A 199 -34.64 -17.00 -10.17
CA GLY A 199 -35.60 -16.89 -9.06
C GLY A 199 -35.29 -17.83 -7.90
N ASP A 200 -34.35 -18.75 -8.05
CA ASP A 200 -33.87 -19.58 -6.96
C ASP A 200 -33.17 -18.75 -5.87
N SER A 201 -33.44 -19.10 -4.62
CA SER A 201 -32.94 -18.35 -3.47
C SER A 201 -31.60 -18.91 -2.99
N HIS A 202 -30.51 -18.28 -3.43
CA HIS A 202 -29.15 -18.62 -3.01
C HIS A 202 -28.60 -17.61 -1.98
N VAL A 203 -29.26 -17.53 -0.82
CA VAL A 203 -28.93 -16.52 0.20
C VAL A 203 -27.49 -16.69 0.73
N GLY A 204 -26.65 -15.69 0.44
CA GLY A 204 -25.32 -15.56 1.04
C GLY A 204 -24.26 -16.53 0.52
N LEU A 205 -24.51 -17.21 -0.61
CA LEU A 205 -23.57 -18.19 -1.16
C LEU A 205 -22.22 -17.55 -1.54
N GLN A 206 -22.26 -16.41 -2.25
CA GLN A 206 -21.07 -15.64 -2.60
C GLN A 206 -20.27 -15.18 -1.36
N ALA A 207 -20.96 -14.75 -0.29
CA ALA A 207 -20.30 -14.32 0.94
C ALA A 207 -19.56 -15.47 1.66
N ARG A 208 -20.12 -16.68 1.61
CA ARG A 208 -19.50 -17.90 2.15
C ARG A 208 -18.29 -18.31 1.32
N LEU A 209 -18.42 -18.30 -0.01
CA LEU A 209 -17.33 -18.55 -0.96
C LEU A 209 -16.13 -17.62 -0.67
N MET A 210 -16.37 -16.31 -0.65
CA MET A 210 -15.33 -15.32 -0.35
C MET A 210 -14.68 -15.52 1.01
N SER A 211 -15.46 -15.87 2.03
CA SER A 211 -14.95 -16.13 3.39
C SER A 211 -14.03 -17.36 3.43
N GLN A 212 -14.36 -18.41 2.68
CA GLN A 212 -13.55 -19.62 2.59
C GLN A 212 -12.28 -19.38 1.78
N ALA A 213 -12.40 -18.73 0.61
CA ALA A 213 -11.28 -18.44 -0.26
C ALA A 213 -10.25 -17.53 0.41
N LEU A 214 -10.67 -16.40 0.99
CA LEU A 214 -9.76 -15.46 1.66
C LEU A 214 -9.03 -16.10 2.85
N ARG A 215 -9.68 -17.02 3.56
CA ARG A 215 -9.04 -17.77 4.66
C ARG A 215 -7.88 -18.64 4.16
N LYS A 216 -8.03 -19.28 2.99
CA LYS A 216 -6.97 -20.09 2.36
C LYS A 216 -5.89 -19.19 1.74
N LEU A 217 -6.30 -18.17 1.00
CA LEU A 217 -5.43 -17.29 0.24
C LEU A 217 -4.49 -16.46 1.12
N THR A 218 -4.96 -15.91 2.24
CA THR A 218 -4.19 -14.94 3.04
C THR A 218 -2.82 -15.47 3.47
N GLY A 219 -2.75 -16.75 3.86
CA GLY A 219 -1.49 -17.39 4.25
C GLY A 219 -0.53 -17.56 3.07
N ALA A 220 -1.04 -17.93 1.89
CA ALA A 220 -0.25 -18.11 0.68
C ALA A 220 0.24 -16.76 0.11
N ILE A 221 -0.61 -15.74 0.14
CA ILE A 221 -0.31 -14.37 -0.29
C ILE A 221 0.87 -13.80 0.51
N ASN A 222 0.85 -13.93 1.84
CA ASN A 222 1.94 -13.39 2.67
C ASN A 222 3.29 -14.07 2.41
N LYS A 223 3.28 -15.38 2.10
CA LYS A 223 4.50 -16.17 1.81
C LYS A 223 5.08 -15.86 0.43
N SER A 224 4.23 -15.72 -0.60
CA SER A 224 4.64 -15.45 -1.97
C SER A 224 4.99 -13.99 -2.25
N LYS A 225 4.64 -13.06 -1.34
CA LYS A 225 4.75 -11.61 -1.54
C LYS A 225 3.93 -11.07 -2.72
N CYS A 226 3.01 -11.88 -3.28
CA CYS A 226 2.04 -11.45 -4.27
C CYS A 226 1.08 -10.42 -3.68
N VAL A 227 0.72 -9.39 -4.44
CA VAL A 227 -0.41 -8.50 -4.15
C VAL A 227 -1.65 -9.09 -4.82
N ILE A 228 -2.76 -9.20 -4.10
CA ILE A 228 -4.06 -9.50 -4.74
C ILE A 228 -4.97 -8.28 -4.61
N ILE A 229 -5.50 -7.82 -5.74
CA ILE A 229 -6.36 -6.65 -5.86
C ILE A 229 -7.74 -7.14 -6.25
N PHE A 230 -8.71 -6.96 -5.35
CA PHE A 230 -10.11 -7.19 -5.66
C PHE A 230 -10.75 -5.88 -6.09
N ILE A 231 -11.30 -5.84 -7.30
CA ILE A 231 -12.17 -4.75 -7.73
C ILE A 231 -13.59 -5.07 -7.26
N ASN A 232 -14.29 -4.05 -6.77
CA ASN A 232 -15.65 -4.23 -6.27
C ASN A 232 -16.55 -3.05 -6.64
N GLN A 233 -17.84 -3.34 -6.76
CA GLN A 233 -18.85 -2.34 -7.07
C GLN A 233 -19.54 -1.86 -5.78
N LEU A 234 -20.13 -0.67 -5.81
CA LEU A 234 -21.02 -0.22 -4.75
C LEU A 234 -22.45 -0.73 -5.00
N ARG A 235 -23.10 -1.17 -3.92
CA ARG A 235 -24.53 -1.50 -3.86
C ARG A 235 -25.14 -0.73 -2.70
N GLU A 236 -26.43 -0.47 -2.75
CA GLU A 236 -27.15 0.13 -1.62
C GLU A 236 -27.82 -0.96 -0.77
N LYS A 237 -27.71 -0.84 0.55
CA LYS A 237 -28.43 -1.70 1.47
C LYS A 237 -29.83 -1.16 1.69
N VAL A 238 -30.83 -1.90 1.21
CA VAL A 238 -32.25 -1.59 1.42
C VAL A 238 -32.58 -1.54 2.92
N GLY A 239 -33.34 -0.52 3.33
CA GLY A 239 -33.84 -0.37 4.71
C GLY A 239 -32.92 0.41 5.66
N VAL A 240 -31.86 1.04 5.19
CA VAL A 240 -31.03 1.94 6.00
C VAL A 240 -31.61 3.36 5.93
N MET A 241 -32.26 3.83 7.00
CA MET A 241 -32.82 5.19 7.09
C MET A 241 -31.83 6.22 7.68
N PHE A 242 -30.73 5.78 8.29
CA PHE A 242 -29.72 6.65 8.91
C PHE A 242 -28.30 6.11 8.68
N GLY A 243 -27.36 6.99 8.31
CA GLY A 243 -25.97 6.63 7.99
C GLY A 243 -25.71 6.44 6.49
N ASN A 244 -24.56 5.84 6.14
CA ASN A 244 -24.21 5.55 4.74
C ASN A 244 -24.87 4.22 4.30
N PRO A 245 -25.78 4.21 3.31
CA PRO A 245 -26.42 3.00 2.80
C PRO A 245 -25.51 2.15 1.90
N GLU A 246 -24.37 2.69 1.46
CA GLU A 246 -23.46 2.00 0.54
C GLU A 246 -22.77 0.79 1.19
N THR A 247 -22.75 -0.32 0.46
CA THR A 247 -22.03 -1.55 0.80
C THR A 247 -21.35 -2.13 -0.44
N THR A 248 -20.49 -3.13 -0.21
CA THR A 248 -19.80 -3.86 -1.27
C THR A 248 -20.28 -5.33 -1.31
N PRO A 249 -20.43 -5.95 -2.49
CA PRO A 249 -20.66 -7.39 -2.69
C PRO A 249 -19.60 -8.30 -2.05
N GLY A 250 -19.88 -9.60 -1.96
CA GLY A 250 -18.95 -10.60 -1.41
C GLY A 250 -18.93 -10.70 0.13
N GLY A 251 -19.90 -10.09 0.81
CA GLY A 251 -20.04 -10.16 2.27
C GLY A 251 -19.00 -9.31 3.03
N ARG A 252 -18.71 -9.70 4.29
CA ARG A 252 -17.82 -8.92 5.17
C ARG A 252 -16.36 -9.37 5.14
N ALA A 253 -16.07 -10.57 4.66
CA ALA A 253 -14.74 -11.16 4.74
C ALA A 253 -13.67 -10.28 4.10
N LEU A 254 -13.90 -9.82 2.86
CA LEU A 254 -12.95 -8.96 2.14
C LEU A 254 -12.63 -7.69 2.94
N LYS A 255 -13.63 -7.07 3.58
CA LYS A 255 -13.43 -5.88 4.43
C LYS A 255 -12.49 -6.15 5.60
N PHE A 256 -12.42 -7.36 6.14
CA PHE A 256 -11.53 -7.72 7.24
C PHE A 256 -10.13 -8.13 6.77
N TYR A 257 -10.06 -8.95 5.72
CA TYR A 257 -8.82 -9.48 5.16
C TYR A 257 -8.01 -8.44 4.38
N ALA A 258 -8.68 -7.50 3.69
CA ALA A 258 -8.02 -6.40 3.02
C ALA A 258 -7.14 -5.61 3.98
N SER A 259 -5.86 -5.44 3.64
CA SER A 259 -4.94 -4.55 4.36
C SER A 259 -5.14 -3.10 3.95
N VAL A 260 -5.47 -2.88 2.68
CA VAL A 260 -5.79 -1.57 2.12
C VAL A 260 -7.16 -1.63 1.46
N ARG A 261 -7.99 -0.62 1.70
CA ARG A 261 -9.26 -0.41 1.00
C ARG A 261 -9.29 1.00 0.43
N MET A 262 -9.62 1.12 -0.85
CA MET A 262 -9.64 2.38 -1.59
C MET A 262 -11.04 2.63 -2.14
N ASP A 263 -11.66 3.74 -1.72
CA ASP A 263 -12.93 4.25 -2.26
C ASP A 263 -12.61 5.25 -3.38
N ILE A 264 -12.88 4.87 -4.62
CA ILE A 264 -12.58 5.67 -5.80
C ILE A 264 -13.86 6.26 -6.40
N ARG A 265 -13.85 7.58 -6.64
CA ARG A 265 -14.99 8.33 -7.18
C ARG A 265 -14.54 9.33 -8.23
N ARG A 266 -15.33 9.43 -9.30
CA ARG A 266 -15.28 10.59 -10.21
C ARG A 266 -15.84 11.80 -9.48
N ILE A 267 -15.07 12.88 -9.39
CA ILE A 267 -15.48 14.13 -8.74
C ILE A 267 -15.79 15.25 -9.74
N ASP A 268 -15.17 15.23 -10.92
CA ASP A 268 -15.46 16.21 -11.98
C ASP A 268 -15.11 15.65 -13.37
N SER A 269 -15.56 16.32 -14.43
CA SER A 269 -15.24 16.01 -15.82
C SER A 269 -14.25 17.03 -16.38
N ILE A 270 -13.19 16.56 -17.04
CA ILE A 270 -12.16 17.41 -17.65
C ILE A 270 -12.61 17.70 -19.09
N LYS A 271 -12.76 18.98 -19.42
CA LYS A 271 -13.23 19.43 -20.74
C LYS A 271 -12.12 20.16 -21.49
N GLN A 272 -12.06 19.93 -22.80
CA GLN A 272 -11.25 20.70 -23.74
C GLN A 272 -12.16 21.17 -24.88
N GLY A 273 -12.45 22.49 -24.89
CA GLY A 273 -13.54 23.03 -25.68
C GLY A 273 -14.87 22.40 -25.29
N ASP A 274 -15.61 21.86 -26.26
CA ASP A 274 -16.90 21.19 -26.05
C ASP A 274 -16.78 19.70 -25.73
N SER A 275 -15.58 19.12 -25.85
CA SER A 275 -15.35 17.69 -25.65
C SER A 275 -14.93 17.36 -24.21
N ILE A 276 -15.45 16.26 -23.66
CA ILE A 276 -14.98 15.68 -22.40
C ILE A 276 -13.80 14.76 -22.72
N VAL A 277 -12.63 15.07 -22.17
CA VAL A 277 -11.36 14.39 -22.47
C VAL A 277 -10.85 13.51 -21.32
N GLY A 278 -11.50 13.60 -20.16
CA GLY A 278 -11.11 12.82 -18.98
C GLY A 278 -11.99 13.09 -17.77
N ASN A 279 -11.63 12.46 -16.66
CA ASN A 279 -12.32 12.56 -15.38
C ASN A 279 -11.32 12.98 -14.29
N ARG A 280 -11.69 13.98 -13.49
CA ARG A 280 -11.01 14.24 -12.22
C ARG A 280 -11.51 13.20 -11.23
N THR A 281 -10.58 12.49 -10.62
CA THR A 281 -10.86 11.32 -9.77
C THR A 281 -10.27 11.52 -8.40
N ARG A 282 -11.02 11.12 -7.37
CA ARG A 282 -10.59 11.12 -5.98
C ARG A 282 -10.57 9.69 -5.46
N VAL A 283 -9.49 9.33 -4.79
CA VAL A 283 -9.35 8.05 -4.08
C VAL A 283 -9.18 8.32 -2.60
N LYS A 284 -10.06 7.76 -1.77
CA LYS A 284 -9.94 7.80 -0.31
C LYS A 284 -9.49 6.45 0.22
N VAL A 285 -8.40 6.44 0.99
CA VAL A 285 -7.91 5.23 1.65
C VAL A 285 -8.76 4.96 2.90
N THR A 286 -9.85 4.21 2.76
CA THR A 286 -10.81 3.97 3.86
C THR A 286 -10.33 2.96 4.88
N LYS A 287 -9.31 2.17 4.54
CA LYS A 287 -8.60 1.28 5.44
C LYS A 287 -7.14 1.18 5.03
N ASN A 288 -6.25 1.24 6.00
CA ASN A 288 -4.81 1.03 5.81
C ASN A 288 -4.25 0.35 7.06
N LYS A 289 -3.64 -0.83 6.91
CA LYS A 289 -2.98 -1.58 7.99
C LYS A 289 -1.46 -1.41 8.00
N VAL A 290 -0.90 -0.66 7.04
CA VAL A 290 0.55 -0.50 6.85
C VAL A 290 1.01 0.94 7.03
N ALA A 291 0.09 1.90 6.93
CA ALA A 291 0.30 3.32 7.28
C ALA A 291 -1.01 3.94 7.80
N PRO A 292 -1.01 5.21 8.25
CA PRO A 292 -2.22 5.88 8.70
C PRO A 292 -3.33 5.92 7.63
N PRO A 293 -4.57 5.53 7.96
CA PRO A 293 -5.70 5.54 7.02
C PRO A 293 -6.30 6.96 6.82
N PHE A 294 -7.32 7.05 5.98
CA PHE A 294 -8.19 8.22 5.71
C PHE A 294 -7.57 9.37 4.93
N LYS A 295 -6.32 9.23 4.50
CA LYS A 295 -5.72 10.08 3.47
C LYS A 295 -6.48 9.94 2.15
N GLN A 296 -6.39 10.98 1.32
CA GLN A 296 -7.05 11.08 0.03
C GLN A 296 -6.03 11.52 -1.02
N ALA A 297 -6.23 11.06 -2.25
CA ALA A 297 -5.46 11.44 -3.41
C ALA A 297 -6.40 11.92 -4.51
N GLU A 298 -5.97 12.92 -5.27
CA GLU A 298 -6.69 13.43 -6.42
C GLU A 298 -5.81 13.46 -7.66
N PHE A 299 -6.36 12.97 -8.77
CA PHE A 299 -5.64 12.89 -10.03
C PHE A 299 -6.60 12.85 -11.21
N ASP A 300 -6.04 13.09 -12.38
CA ASP A 300 -6.78 13.09 -13.63
C ASP A 300 -6.64 11.73 -14.31
N ILE A 301 -7.76 11.14 -14.71
CA ILE A 301 -7.81 9.99 -15.61
C ILE A 301 -8.22 10.50 -16.99
N MET A 302 -7.27 10.55 -17.91
CA MET A 302 -7.48 10.97 -19.29
C MET A 302 -7.92 9.77 -20.14
N TYR A 303 -8.92 9.96 -21.01
CA TYR A 303 -9.39 8.88 -21.87
C TYR A 303 -8.26 8.42 -22.81
N ASN A 304 -8.10 7.09 -22.97
CA ASN A 304 -7.05 6.43 -23.76
C ASN A 304 -5.59 6.72 -23.34
N GLN A 305 -5.36 7.38 -22.20
CA GLN A 305 -4.02 7.64 -21.66
C GLN A 305 -3.88 7.20 -20.19
N GLY A 306 -4.99 7.09 -19.47
CA GLY A 306 -4.98 6.70 -18.06
C GLY A 306 -4.67 7.85 -17.11
N ILE A 307 -4.05 7.51 -15.99
CA ILE A 307 -3.63 8.47 -14.98
C ILE A 307 -2.55 9.38 -15.56
N SER A 308 -2.82 10.68 -15.58
CA SER A 308 -1.88 11.69 -16.04
C SER A 308 -0.79 11.92 -14.98
N ARG A 309 0.35 11.22 -15.12
CA ARG A 309 1.51 11.35 -14.23
C ARG A 309 2.03 12.78 -14.13
N GLU A 310 2.18 13.47 -15.26
CA GLU A 310 2.71 14.84 -15.31
C GLU A 310 1.78 15.81 -14.59
N GLY A 311 0.47 15.70 -14.81
CA GLY A 311 -0.54 16.48 -14.10
C GLY A 311 -0.53 16.22 -12.60
N ASN A 312 -0.36 14.96 -12.19
CA ASN A 312 -0.30 14.59 -10.79
C ASN A 312 0.96 15.12 -10.09
N VAL A 313 2.14 14.98 -10.71
CA VAL A 313 3.39 15.54 -10.19
C VAL A 313 3.34 17.06 -10.11
N LEU A 314 2.73 17.73 -11.10
CA LEU A 314 2.55 19.18 -11.07
C LEU A 314 1.64 19.62 -9.92
N ASP A 315 0.47 19.00 -9.76
CA ASP A 315 -0.49 19.35 -8.72
C ASP A 315 0.11 19.15 -7.32
N VAL A 316 0.79 18.02 -7.09
CA VAL A 316 1.48 17.74 -5.82
C VAL A 316 2.66 18.70 -5.63
N GLY A 317 3.44 18.96 -6.68
CA GLY A 317 4.58 19.90 -6.62
C GLY A 317 4.17 21.32 -6.23
N VAL A 318 3.01 21.77 -6.69
CA VAL A 318 2.43 23.06 -6.27
C VAL A 318 1.96 23.01 -4.82
N ARG A 319 1.28 21.94 -4.42
CA ARG A 319 0.79 21.75 -3.04
C ARG A 319 1.94 21.72 -2.02
N GLU A 320 3.07 21.13 -2.40
CA GLU A 320 4.28 21.03 -1.57
C GLU A 320 5.23 22.22 -1.73
N GLU A 321 4.81 23.27 -2.44
CA GLU A 321 5.58 24.52 -2.67
C GLU A 321 6.92 24.32 -3.41
N LEU A 322 7.10 23.17 -4.08
CA LEU A 322 8.26 22.91 -4.94
C LEU A 322 8.11 23.59 -6.30
N VAL A 323 6.88 23.69 -6.81
CA VAL A 323 6.54 24.40 -8.05
C VAL A 323 5.82 25.69 -7.67
N GLN A 324 6.36 26.82 -8.10
CA GLN A 324 5.77 28.14 -7.84
C GLN A 324 4.64 28.42 -8.83
N LYS A 325 3.49 28.87 -8.31
CA LYS A 325 2.35 29.31 -9.11
C LYS A 325 2.10 30.81 -8.89
N SER A 326 2.38 31.62 -9.91
CA SER A 326 2.17 33.07 -9.91
C SER A 326 1.03 33.42 -10.86
N GLY A 327 -0.18 33.53 -10.31
CA GLY A 327 -1.41 33.69 -11.10
C GLY A 327 -1.65 32.47 -12.00
N ALA A 328 -1.56 32.66 -13.31
CA ALA A 328 -1.68 31.58 -14.29
C ALA A 328 -0.34 30.90 -14.63
N TRP A 329 0.80 31.43 -14.19
CA TRP A 329 2.12 30.92 -14.56
C TRP A 329 2.66 29.89 -13.56
N PHE A 330 3.28 28.84 -14.08
CA PHE A 330 3.97 27.81 -13.31
C PHE A 330 5.48 27.88 -13.57
N ALA A 331 6.28 27.83 -12.49
CA ALA A 331 7.73 27.86 -12.55
C ALA A 331 8.35 26.86 -11.58
N TYR A 332 9.45 26.25 -11.97
CA TYR A 332 10.27 25.37 -11.12
C TYR A 332 11.73 25.84 -11.18
N LYS A 333 12.25 26.30 -10.03
CA LYS A 333 13.56 26.98 -9.96
C LYS A 333 13.63 28.12 -11.00
N GLU A 334 14.59 28.04 -11.93
CA GLU A 334 14.79 29.01 -13.02
C GLU A 334 13.95 28.68 -14.27
N ASN A 335 13.37 27.48 -14.35
CA ASN A 335 12.62 27.03 -15.51
C ASN A 335 11.16 27.51 -15.44
N ARG A 336 10.70 28.18 -16.50
CA ARG A 336 9.28 28.48 -16.69
C ARG A 336 8.61 27.25 -17.31
N LEU A 337 7.72 26.61 -16.55
CA LEU A 337 7.00 25.41 -17.00
C LEU A 337 5.90 25.78 -18.02
N GLY A 338 5.27 26.95 -17.87
CA GLY A 338 4.29 27.48 -18.83
C GLY A 338 3.17 28.28 -18.19
N GLN A 339 2.34 28.90 -19.04
CA GLN A 339 1.11 29.58 -18.64
C GLN A 339 -0.07 28.62 -18.71
N GLY A 340 -0.71 28.37 -17.58
CA GLY A 340 -1.81 27.42 -17.45
C GLY A 340 -1.34 25.98 -17.21
N ARG A 341 -2.22 25.19 -16.59
CA ARG A 341 -1.93 23.82 -16.15
C ARG A 341 -1.59 22.88 -17.31
N GLU A 342 -2.30 22.97 -18.43
CA GLU A 342 -2.07 22.09 -19.59
C GLU A 342 -0.72 22.35 -20.27
N ASN A 343 -0.30 23.61 -20.41
CA ASN A 343 1.02 23.93 -20.96
C ASN A 343 2.15 23.45 -20.04
N ALA A 344 1.99 23.59 -18.72
CA ALA A 344 2.96 23.06 -17.76
C ALA A 344 3.05 21.53 -17.80
N LYS A 345 1.92 20.82 -17.96
CA LYS A 345 1.89 19.36 -18.17
C LYS A 345 2.66 18.96 -19.43
N GLN A 346 2.40 19.66 -20.54
CA GLN A 346 3.07 19.40 -21.81
C GLN A 346 4.59 19.61 -21.70
N PHE A 347 5.02 20.69 -21.05
CA PHE A 347 6.44 20.94 -20.79
C PHE A 347 7.10 19.80 -19.98
N LEU A 348 6.45 19.33 -18.92
CA LEU A 348 6.97 18.22 -18.11
C LEU A 348 7.04 16.90 -18.89
N LYS A 349 6.07 16.67 -19.79
CA LYS A 349 6.05 15.50 -20.68
C LYS A 349 7.24 15.51 -21.65
N GLU A 350 7.57 16.67 -22.19
CA GLU A 350 8.72 16.87 -23.10
C GLU A 350 10.07 16.84 -22.36
N ASN A 351 10.09 17.28 -21.09
CA ASN A 351 11.29 17.38 -20.26
C ASN A 351 11.25 16.37 -19.10
N SER A 352 11.33 15.08 -19.45
CA SER A 352 11.21 14.00 -18.45
C SER A 352 12.25 14.08 -17.32
N SER A 353 13.46 14.62 -17.57
CA SER A 353 14.48 14.81 -16.53
C SER A 353 13.99 15.72 -15.39
N ILE A 354 13.32 16.83 -15.72
CA ILE A 354 12.76 17.76 -14.75
C ILE A 354 11.58 17.12 -14.02
N LEU A 355 10.72 16.38 -14.75
CA LEU A 355 9.62 15.63 -14.14
C LEU A 355 10.12 14.65 -13.07
N TYR A 356 11.14 13.85 -13.39
CA TYR A 356 11.75 12.91 -12.44
C TYR A 356 12.41 13.64 -11.26
N GLU A 357 13.07 14.77 -11.50
CA GLU A 357 13.66 15.57 -10.42
C GLU A 357 12.61 16.06 -9.42
N ILE A 358 11.50 16.62 -9.92
CA ILE A 358 10.39 17.10 -9.08
C ILE A 358 9.77 15.93 -8.31
N GLU A 359 9.45 14.83 -9.01
CA GLU A 359 8.85 13.65 -8.40
C GLU A 359 9.74 13.04 -7.32
N ASN A 360 11.05 12.91 -7.56
CA ASN A 360 11.97 12.34 -6.59
C ASN A 360 12.13 13.22 -5.34
N LYS A 361 12.14 14.55 -5.49
CA LYS A 361 12.12 15.46 -4.34
C LYS A 361 10.85 15.34 -3.50
N ILE A 362 9.70 15.15 -4.16
CA ILE A 362 8.45 14.89 -3.46
C ILE A 362 8.55 13.56 -2.72
N ARG A 363 9.02 12.50 -3.39
CA ARG A 363 9.19 11.16 -2.78
C ARG A 363 10.14 11.20 -1.59
N GLU A 364 11.27 11.91 -1.67
CA GLU A 364 12.20 12.11 -0.55
C GLU A 364 11.55 12.80 0.64
N LYS A 365 10.76 13.86 0.41
CA LYS A 365 10.02 14.57 1.47
C LYS A 365 9.06 13.66 2.24
N TYR A 366 8.52 12.64 1.59
CA TYR A 366 7.60 11.66 2.17
C TYR A 366 8.27 10.33 2.53
N GLU A 367 9.60 10.24 2.48
CA GLU A 367 10.36 9.01 2.77
C GLU A 367 9.92 7.81 1.90
N LEU A 368 9.54 8.08 0.65
CA LEU A 368 9.08 7.08 -0.31
C LEU A 368 10.24 6.58 -1.20
N PRO A 369 10.12 5.34 -1.75
CA PRO A 369 11.10 4.83 -2.71
C PRO A 369 11.27 5.76 -3.91
N ILE A 370 12.52 6.14 -4.19
CA ILE A 370 12.91 7.03 -5.28
C ILE A 370 12.74 6.31 -6.62
N MET A 371 12.20 7.01 -7.63
CA MET A 371 12.10 6.48 -8.97
C MET A 371 13.42 6.63 -9.73
N LYS A 372 13.88 5.55 -10.35
CA LYS A 372 14.99 5.59 -11.32
C LYS A 372 14.46 5.94 -12.71
N PRO A 373 15.21 6.71 -13.53
CA PRO A 373 14.85 6.91 -14.93
C PRO A 373 14.82 5.56 -15.65
N SER A 374 13.76 5.28 -16.40
CA SER A 374 13.73 4.09 -17.26
C SER A 374 14.74 4.27 -18.40
N ALA A 375 15.69 3.34 -18.53
CA ALA A 375 16.78 3.41 -19.51
C ALA A 375 16.29 3.35 -20.99
N ASN A 376 15.04 2.92 -21.22
CA ASN A 376 14.53 2.56 -22.55
C ASN A 376 14.18 3.73 -23.49
N LYS A 377 14.40 5.01 -23.12
CA LYS A 377 14.16 6.16 -24.03
C LYS A 377 15.43 6.91 -24.45
N ALA A 378 16.60 6.58 -23.88
CA ALA A 378 17.85 7.21 -24.27
C ALA A 378 18.42 6.62 -25.57
N GLU A 379 18.20 5.34 -25.84
CA GLU A 379 18.75 4.66 -27.03
C GLU A 379 18.05 5.06 -28.33
N THR A 380 16.73 5.32 -28.29
CA THR A 380 15.96 5.70 -29.50
C THR A 380 16.27 7.11 -30.00
N LYS A 381 16.76 8.02 -29.14
CA LYS A 381 17.22 9.35 -29.57
C LYS A 381 18.62 9.31 -30.19
N ASN A 382 19.48 8.39 -29.75
CA ASN A 382 20.82 8.24 -30.32
C ASN A 382 20.80 7.54 -31.69
N GLU A 383 19.89 6.58 -31.92
CA GLU A 383 19.74 5.97 -33.24
C GLU A 383 19.13 6.91 -34.30
N ASN A 384 18.24 7.82 -33.89
CA ASN A 384 17.66 8.80 -34.82
C ASN A 384 18.60 9.96 -35.11
N LYS A 385 19.50 10.34 -34.19
CA LYS A 385 20.59 11.28 -34.47
C LYS A 385 21.65 10.68 -35.40
N SER A 386 22.07 9.44 -35.16
CA SER A 386 23.08 8.78 -36.01
C SER A 386 22.57 8.50 -37.44
N LYS A 387 21.27 8.22 -37.62
CA LYS A 387 20.65 8.10 -38.95
C LYS A 387 20.43 9.42 -39.67
N GLN A 388 20.28 10.55 -38.96
CA GLN A 388 20.18 11.88 -39.58
C GLN A 388 21.54 12.43 -39.98
N GLU A 389 22.59 12.21 -39.18
CA GLU A 389 23.97 12.62 -39.50
C GLU A 389 24.55 11.79 -40.67
N ALA A 390 24.26 10.49 -40.75
CA ALA A 390 24.69 9.63 -41.86
C ALA A 390 24.01 9.95 -43.22
N ASN A 391 22.84 10.60 -43.20
CA ASN A 391 22.13 11.00 -44.43
C ASN A 391 22.48 12.43 -44.88
N SER A 392 23.13 13.25 -44.05
CA SER A 392 23.64 14.57 -44.44
C SER A 392 25.05 14.53 -45.05
N GLU A 393 25.82 13.46 -44.84
CA GLU A 393 27.16 13.29 -45.42
C GLU A 393 27.17 12.64 -46.81
N ASN A 394 26.02 12.17 -47.31
CA ASN A 394 25.87 11.49 -48.61
C ASN A 394 25.04 12.28 -49.64
N LYS A 395 25.01 13.62 -49.55
CA LYS A 395 24.35 14.48 -50.54
C LYS A 395 25.26 15.56 -51.11
#